data_AF-A0A261PXI2-F1
#
_entry.id   AF-A0A261PXI2-F1
#
_cell.length_a   1.000
_cell.length_b   1.000
_cell.length_c   1.000
_cell.angle_alpha   90.00
_cell.angle_beta   90.00
_cell.angle_gamma   90.00
#
_symmetry.space_group_name_H-M   'P 1'
#
loop_
_entity.id
_entity.type
_entity.pdbx_description
1 polymer ?
#
loop_
_entity_poly.entity_id
_entity_poly.type
_entity_poly.pdbx_seq_one_letter_code
_entity_poly.pdbx_strand_id
1 'polypeptide(L)'
;MNILELDHVALYVADAEQSIQFYRDVLELEPLPRPAFDFPGAWFSLGGNKQLHLLGNRAEPLEETVLGSRKNHFAVKVADMEETEAFLRRKGLTFRGPKARPDGIRQIFLQDPDGYWLEFNE
;
A
#
# COMPACT_ATOMS: atom_id res chain seq x y z
N MET A 1 13.90 -2.47 25.73
CA MET A 1 12.87 -1.89 24.85
C MET A 1 11.88 -3.00 24.52
N ASN A 2 10.58 -2.79 24.75
CA ASN A 2 9.54 -3.81 24.50
C ASN A 2 8.70 -3.38 23.29
N ILE A 3 9.13 -3.77 22.09
CA ILE A 3 8.36 -3.56 20.85
C ILE A 3 7.28 -4.64 20.78
N LEU A 4 6.02 -4.24 20.55
CA LEU A 4 4.90 -5.17 20.50
C LEU A 4 4.62 -5.65 19.06
N GLU A 5 4.38 -4.71 18.15
CA GLU A 5 4.06 -4.99 16.76
C GLU A 5 4.34 -3.78 15.85
N LEU A 6 4.28 -3.98 14.54
CA LEU A 6 4.18 -2.87 13.58
C LEU A 6 2.84 -2.16 13.78
N ASP A 7 2.87 -0.85 14.01
CA ASP A 7 1.67 -0.03 14.23
C ASP A 7 1.11 0.49 12.90
N HIS A 8 1.92 1.21 12.14
CA HIS A 8 1.53 1.76 10.85
C HIS A 8 2.69 1.83 9.86
N VAL A 9 2.35 1.99 8.59
CA VAL A 9 3.25 2.42 7.53
C VAL A 9 2.78 3.79 7.07
N ALA A 10 3.70 4.75 6.93
CA ALA A 10 3.39 6.07 6.41
C ALA A 10 3.97 6.25 5.01
N LEU A 11 3.17 6.79 4.09
CA LEU A 11 3.59 7.20 2.76
C LEU A 11 3.48 8.72 2.64
N TYR A 12 4.58 9.37 2.23
CA TYR A 12 4.60 10.80 1.97
C TYR A 12 4.28 11.02 0.50
N VAL A 13 3.07 11.47 0.19
CA VAL A 13 2.51 11.49 -1.17
C VAL A 13 2.47 12.91 -1.73
N ALA A 14 2.64 13.02 -3.05
CA ALA A 14 2.64 14.29 -3.75
C ALA A 14 1.21 14.86 -3.87
N ASP A 15 0.25 14.03 -4.27
CA ASP A 15 -1.16 14.39 -4.40
C ASP A 15 -2.02 13.53 -3.45
N ALA A 16 -2.37 14.11 -2.30
CA ALA A 16 -3.15 13.41 -1.30
C ALA A 16 -4.55 13.01 -1.80
N GLU A 17 -5.21 13.82 -2.63
CA GLU A 17 -6.53 13.51 -3.18
C GLU A 17 -6.44 12.27 -4.08
N GLN A 18 -5.46 12.24 -4.97
CA GLN A 18 -5.21 11.13 -5.87
C GLN A 18 -4.89 9.84 -5.10
N SER A 19 -4.00 9.92 -4.10
CA SER A 19 -3.68 8.75 -3.27
C SER A 19 -4.91 8.28 -2.47
N ILE A 20 -5.68 9.19 -1.87
CA ILE A 20 -6.90 8.84 -1.13
C ILE A 20 -7.88 8.08 -2.02
N GLN A 21 -8.12 8.55 -3.25
CA GLN A 21 -9.00 7.88 -4.21
C GLN A 21 -8.47 6.49 -4.58
N PHE A 22 -7.16 6.35 -4.79
CA PHE A 22 -6.57 5.05 -5.07
C PHE A 22 -6.76 4.06 -3.89
N TYR A 23 -6.36 4.44 -2.68
CA TYR A 23 -6.44 3.53 -1.55
C TYR A 23 -7.89 3.23 -1.12
N ARG A 24 -8.81 4.21 -1.22
CA ARG A 24 -10.22 4.05 -0.86
C ARG A 24 -11.07 3.37 -1.94
N ASP A 25 -10.96 3.81 -3.20
CA ASP A 25 -11.94 3.43 -4.23
C ASP A 25 -11.40 2.31 -5.14
N VAL A 26 -10.08 2.28 -5.34
CA VAL A 26 -9.42 1.29 -6.18
C VAL A 26 -9.05 0.05 -5.37
N LEU A 27 -8.34 0.23 -4.25
CA LEU A 27 -7.96 -0.86 -3.34
C LEU A 27 -9.01 -1.17 -2.27
N GLU A 28 -10.08 -0.36 -2.17
CA GLU A 28 -11.20 -0.60 -1.25
C GLU A 28 -10.79 -0.72 0.22
N LEU A 29 -9.72 0.00 0.63
CA LEU A 29 -9.30 0.03 2.03
C LEU A 29 -10.29 0.84 2.88
N GLU A 30 -10.56 0.33 4.08
CA GLU A 30 -11.45 0.97 5.03
C GLU A 30 -10.81 2.25 5.59
N PRO A 31 -11.45 3.43 5.43
CA PRO A 31 -10.95 4.68 5.99
C PRO A 31 -11.10 4.71 7.52
N LEU A 32 -10.11 5.28 8.19
CA LEU A 32 -10.08 5.45 9.65
C LEU A 32 -10.17 6.94 10.03
N PRO A 33 -10.68 7.26 11.24
CA PRO A 33 -10.59 8.61 11.77
C PRO A 33 -9.14 9.09 11.84
N ARG A 34 -8.89 10.30 11.33
CA ARG A 34 -7.58 10.95 11.37
C ARG A 34 -7.70 12.26 12.15
N PRO A 35 -6.76 12.60 13.04
CA PRO A 35 -6.69 13.93 13.66
C PRO A 35 -6.63 15.05 12.61
N ALA A 36 -7.13 16.23 12.98
CA ALA A 36 -7.11 17.41 12.12
C ALA A 36 -5.70 18.04 12.06
N PHE A 37 -4.77 17.40 11.35
CA PHE A 37 -3.46 17.97 11.06
C PHE A 37 -3.56 19.10 10.04
N ASP A 38 -2.51 19.92 9.96
CA ASP A 38 -2.38 21.07 9.06
C ASP A 38 -1.93 20.70 7.63
N PHE A 39 -1.82 19.40 7.33
CA PHE A 39 -1.52 18.87 6.01
C PHE A 39 -2.59 17.87 5.53
N PRO A 40 -2.83 17.74 4.22
CA PRO A 40 -3.82 16.81 3.68
C PRO A 40 -3.35 15.36 3.84
N GLY A 41 -4.29 14.42 3.91
CA GLY A 41 -3.98 13.02 4.15
C GLY A 41 -5.15 12.24 4.73
N ALA A 42 -4.99 10.92 4.78
CA ALA A 42 -6.00 10.00 5.31
C ALA A 42 -5.32 8.79 5.97
N TRP A 43 -6.06 8.13 6.86
CA TRP A 43 -5.64 6.87 7.47
C TRP A 43 -6.55 5.75 6.96
N PHE A 44 -5.98 4.57 6.73
CA PHE A 44 -6.69 3.38 6.28
C PHE A 44 -6.32 2.17 7.13
N SER A 45 -7.27 1.25 7.29
CA SER A 45 -7.04 -0.06 7.91
C SER A 45 -6.28 -0.98 6.95
N LEU A 46 -5.29 -1.70 7.47
CA LEU A 46 -4.61 -2.83 6.81
C LEU A 46 -4.98 -4.17 7.46
N GLY A 47 -6.03 -4.19 8.28
CA GLY A 47 -6.42 -5.36 9.08
C GLY A 47 -5.77 -5.40 10.46
N GLY A 48 -6.50 -5.98 11.42
CA GLY A 48 -6.12 -5.95 12.84
C GLY A 48 -5.99 -4.51 13.34
N ASN A 49 -4.87 -4.19 14.00
CA ASN A 49 -4.57 -2.84 14.47
C ASN A 49 -3.62 -2.07 13.53
N LYS A 50 -3.30 -2.60 12.34
CA LYS A 50 -2.31 -2.00 11.44
C LYS A 50 -2.93 -0.97 10.52
N GLN A 51 -2.20 0.11 10.28
CA GLN A 51 -2.71 1.24 9.51
C GLN A 51 -1.77 1.67 8.39
N LEU A 52 -2.36 2.22 7.33
CA LEU A 52 -1.66 3.01 6.33
C LEU A 52 -1.96 4.50 6.58
N HIS A 53 -0.93 5.31 6.74
CA HIS A 53 -1.04 6.76 6.88
C HIS A 53 -0.57 7.43 5.59
N LEU A 54 -1.46 8.16 4.93
CA LEU A 54 -1.09 9.05 3.83
C LEU A 54 -0.80 10.44 4.39
N LEU A 55 0.40 10.93 4.11
CA LEU A 55 0.86 12.27 4.48
C LEU A 55 1.06 13.05 3.19
N GLY A 56 0.27 14.09 2.94
CA GLY A 56 0.35 14.86 1.69
C GLY A 56 1.38 16.00 1.73
N ASN A 57 1.50 16.71 0.61
CA ASN A 57 2.39 17.86 0.35
C ASN A 57 3.85 17.51 0.05
N ARG A 58 4.15 16.28 -0.37
CA ARG A 58 5.51 15.98 -0.84
C ARG A 58 5.81 16.78 -2.11
N ALA A 59 6.80 17.67 -2.02
CA ALA A 59 7.24 18.48 -3.15
C ALA A 59 8.35 17.78 -3.96
N GLU A 60 9.20 17.02 -3.29
CA GLU A 60 10.33 16.35 -3.89
C GLU A 60 9.91 15.04 -4.58
N PRO A 61 10.48 14.73 -5.77
CA PRO A 61 10.29 13.41 -6.35
C PRO A 61 10.91 12.34 -5.45
N LEU A 62 10.35 11.14 -5.48
CA LEU A 62 11.01 10.00 -4.84
C LEU A 62 12.33 9.67 -5.53
N GLU A 63 13.28 9.23 -4.72
CA GLU A 63 14.52 8.67 -5.25
C GLU A 63 14.26 7.40 -6.05
N GLU A 64 15.06 7.19 -7.11
CA GLU A 64 15.03 5.97 -7.91
C GLU A 64 15.32 4.72 -7.07
N THR A 65 16.06 4.85 -5.97
CA THR A 65 16.30 3.75 -5.02
C THR A 65 15.00 3.26 -4.38
N VAL A 66 14.04 4.14 -4.14
CA VAL A 66 12.72 3.83 -3.57
C VAL A 66 11.78 3.28 -4.63
N LEU A 67 11.75 3.88 -5.82
CA LEU A 67 10.81 3.53 -6.89
C LEU A 67 11.28 2.42 -7.83
N GLY A 68 12.57 2.38 -8.12
CA GLY A 68 13.18 1.56 -9.18
C GLY A 68 13.31 0.08 -8.81
N SER A 69 13.03 -0.30 -7.56
CA SER A 69 13.12 -1.68 -7.13
C SER A 69 12.00 -2.09 -6.20
N ARG A 70 11.31 -3.18 -6.57
CA ARG A 70 10.41 -3.93 -5.67
C ARG A 70 11.09 -4.41 -4.39
N LYS A 71 12.39 -4.21 -4.19
CA LYS A 71 13.07 -4.52 -2.92
C LYS A 71 12.68 -3.55 -1.80
N ASN A 72 12.26 -2.34 -2.14
CA ASN A 72 11.70 -1.37 -1.20
C ASN A 72 10.19 -1.33 -1.39
N HIS A 73 9.46 -1.92 -0.45
CA HIS A 73 8.00 -2.01 -0.45
C HIS A 73 7.49 -2.17 0.98
N PHE A 74 6.18 -2.02 1.15
CA PHE A 74 5.49 -2.63 2.28
C PHE A 74 4.62 -3.78 1.78
N ALA A 75 4.41 -4.77 2.64
CA ALA A 75 3.66 -5.97 2.31
C ALA A 75 2.44 -6.11 3.22
N VAL A 76 1.34 -6.57 2.64
CA VAL A 76 0.13 -6.96 3.37
C VAL A 76 -0.16 -8.43 3.12
N LYS A 77 -0.76 -9.08 4.11
CA LYS A 77 -1.20 -10.46 3.98
C LYS A 77 -2.61 -10.51 3.40
N VAL A 78 -2.84 -11.38 2.43
CA VAL A 78 -4.14 -11.69 1.85
C VAL A 78 -4.53 -13.12 2.17
N ALA A 79 -5.83 -13.41 2.22
CA ALA A 79 -6.31 -14.74 2.56
C ALA A 79 -6.22 -15.73 1.38
N ASP A 80 -6.37 -15.23 0.15
CA ASP A 80 -6.43 -16.01 -1.07
C ASP A 80 -5.83 -15.20 -2.23
N MET A 81 -4.81 -15.77 -2.88
CA MET A 81 -4.10 -15.09 -3.97
C MET A 81 -4.91 -15.02 -5.26
N GLU A 82 -5.74 -16.02 -5.55
CA GLU A 82 -6.61 -16.07 -6.73
C GLU A 82 -7.70 -14.99 -6.65
N GLU A 83 -8.35 -14.83 -5.50
CA GLU A 83 -9.33 -13.78 -5.26
C GLU A 83 -8.70 -12.39 -5.40
N THR A 84 -7.50 -12.23 -4.84
CA THR A 84 -6.72 -10.98 -4.93
C THR A 84 -6.36 -10.68 -6.39
N GLU A 85 -5.83 -11.65 -7.15
CA GLU A 85 -5.50 -11.48 -8.56
C GLU A 85 -6.75 -11.10 -9.38
N ALA A 86 -7.86 -11.81 -9.16
CA ALA A 86 -9.12 -11.55 -9.85
C ALA A 86 -9.65 -10.14 -9.53
N PHE A 87 -9.55 -9.69 -8.28
CA PHE A 87 -9.92 -8.34 -7.87
C PHE A 87 -9.09 -7.28 -8.63
N LEU A 88 -7.76 -7.40 -8.62
CA LEU A 88 -6.87 -6.46 -9.30
C LEU A 88 -7.13 -6.41 -10.81
N ARG A 89 -7.40 -7.56 -11.44
CA ARG A 89 -7.78 -7.63 -12.86
C ARG A 89 -9.11 -6.93 -13.14
N ARG A 90 -10.13 -7.13 -12.30
CA ARG A 90 -11.44 -6.45 -12.45
C ARG A 90 -11.33 -4.94 -12.31
N LYS A 91 -10.44 -4.46 -11.44
CA LYS A 91 -10.13 -3.03 -11.27
C LYS A 91 -9.26 -2.46 -12.39
N GLY A 92 -8.80 -3.28 -13.33
CA GLY A 92 -7.96 -2.84 -14.45
C GLY A 92 -6.53 -2.44 -14.05
N LEU A 93 -6.04 -2.95 -12.91
CA LEU A 93 -4.74 -2.55 -12.38
C LEU A 93 -3.59 -3.30 -13.05
N THR A 94 -2.48 -2.59 -13.24
CA THR A 94 -1.23 -3.20 -13.69
C THR A 94 -0.46 -3.71 -12.49
N PHE A 95 -0.16 -5.01 -12.49
CA PHE A 95 0.58 -5.67 -11.43
C PHE A 95 1.60 -6.67 -11.99
N ARG A 96 2.41 -7.25 -11.11
CA ARG A 96 3.40 -8.31 -11.37
C ARG A 96 3.07 -9.51 -10.50
N GLY A 97 3.04 -10.70 -11.09
CA GLY A 97 2.65 -11.94 -10.39
C GLY A 97 1.27 -12.43 -10.82
N PRO A 98 0.68 -13.39 -10.07
CA PRO A 98 1.25 -14.02 -8.89
C PRO A 98 2.53 -14.82 -9.20
N LYS A 99 3.46 -14.88 -8.25
CA LYS A 99 4.68 -15.70 -8.36
C LYS A 99 5.00 -16.37 -7.03
N ALA A 100 5.32 -17.65 -7.04
CA ALA A 100 5.78 -18.36 -5.85
C ALA A 100 7.23 -17.97 -5.48
N ARG A 101 7.47 -17.75 -4.18
CA ARG A 101 8.80 -17.66 -3.57
C ARG A 101 9.39 -19.06 -3.35
N PRO A 102 10.71 -19.17 -3.06
CA PRO A 102 11.32 -20.45 -2.72
C PRO A 102 10.71 -21.15 -1.50
N ASP A 103 10.04 -20.41 -0.61
CA ASP A 103 9.31 -20.96 0.54
C ASP A 103 7.83 -21.25 0.27
N GLY A 104 7.39 -21.18 -0.99
CA GLY A 104 6.04 -21.53 -1.43
C GLY A 104 5.02 -20.40 -1.33
N ILE A 105 5.30 -19.30 -0.62
CA ILE A 105 4.39 -18.16 -0.52
C ILE A 105 4.27 -17.46 -1.87
N ARG A 106 3.03 -17.19 -2.29
CA ARG A 106 2.75 -16.45 -3.53
C ARG A 106 2.69 -14.96 -3.24
N GLN A 107 3.21 -14.17 -4.17
CA GLN A 107 3.28 -12.71 -4.07
C GLN A 107 2.79 -12.04 -5.36
N ILE A 108 2.04 -10.95 -5.21
CA ILE A 108 1.72 -9.97 -6.26
C ILE A 108 2.29 -8.61 -5.86
N PHE A 109 2.83 -7.87 -6.84
CA PHE A 109 3.24 -6.49 -6.65
C PHE A 109 2.51 -5.53 -7.57
N LEU A 110 2.18 -4.36 -7.06
CA LEU A 110 1.71 -3.22 -7.86
C LEU A 110 2.33 -1.93 -7.34
N GLN A 111 2.20 -0.88 -8.13
CA GLN A 111 2.56 0.47 -7.72
C GLN A 111 1.31 1.30 -7.46
N ASP A 112 1.40 2.19 -6.47
CA ASP A 112 0.42 3.25 -6.25
C ASP A 112 0.67 4.45 -7.20
N PRO A 113 -0.14 5.52 -7.14
CA PRO A 113 0.01 6.69 -8.01
C PRO A 113 1.36 7.40 -7.92
N ASP A 114 2.00 7.35 -6.74
CA ASP A 114 3.32 7.94 -6.49
C ASP A 114 4.46 6.99 -6.87
N GLY A 115 4.14 5.74 -7.23
CA GLY A 115 5.08 4.69 -7.63
C GLY A 115 5.53 3.78 -6.49
N TYR A 116 5.04 3.97 -5.26
CA TYR A 116 5.38 3.11 -4.13
C TYR A 116 4.98 1.67 -4.43
N TRP A 117 5.86 0.73 -4.10
CA TRP A 117 5.57 -0.69 -4.27
C TRP A 117 4.78 -1.25 -3.09
N LEU A 118 3.70 -1.95 -3.42
CA LEU A 118 2.90 -2.75 -2.51
C LEU A 118 3.09 -4.22 -2.86
N GLU A 119 3.22 -5.07 -1.85
CA GLU A 119 3.22 -6.52 -1.98
C GLU A 119 1.97 -7.12 -1.31
N PHE A 120 1.25 -7.97 -2.04
CA PHE A 120 0.24 -8.87 -1.47
C PHE A 120 0.86 -10.25 -1.32
N ASN A 121 0.92 -10.77 -0.09
CA ASN A 121 1.44 -12.09 0.25
C ASN A 121 0.33 -13.00 0.78
N GLU A 122 0.33 -14.25 0.34
CA GLU A 122 -0.57 -15.30 0.86
C GLU A 122 -0.18 -15.83 2.25
#